data_AF-B7QBA4-F1
#
_entry.id   AF-B7QBA4-F1
#
_cell.length_a   1.000
_cell.length_b   1.000
_cell.length_c   1.000
_cell.angle_alpha   90.00
_cell.angle_beta   90.00
_cell.angle_gamma   90.00
#
_symmetry.space_group_name_H-M   'P 1'
#
loop_
_entity.id
_entity.type
_entity.pdbx_description
1 polymer ?
#
loop_
_entity_poly.entity_id
_entity_poly.type
_entity_poly.pdbx_seq_one_letter_code
_entity_poly.pdbx_strand_id
1 'polypeptide(L)'
;RIVGVGLCGVFELIRESRSAQPAFCLAVLRALLDVLQGQQPEGFRSEPPEVVDRMFDLLLDIAASPPPSGDRPQTSGLGGQVSSQLTSYACACLLSLVVARGDTSKTLCALASLLMSPKSLVAEEIPMPSILIALQKSVQAVLLGKTQRPDWLTHGIPKTARCGVFQLQLPKTSSGQCSVASDGKYLYLFRQGTLHKLGSGFGGTVKNGCFNSLTATRQPDSKIRWLYGLSSLPLL
;
A
#
# COMPACT_ATOMS: atom_id res chain seq x y z
N ARG A 1 29.18 12.95 7.00
CA ARG A 1 28.12 12.08 6.45
C ARG A 1 28.11 12.26 4.94
N ILE A 2 28.40 11.20 4.18
CA ILE A 2 28.68 11.21 2.73
C ILE A 2 27.39 11.26 1.88
N VAL A 3 26.23 11.12 2.54
CA VAL A 3 24.93 10.95 1.88
C VAL A 3 24.46 12.24 1.17
N GLY A 4 24.63 13.42 1.78
CA GLY A 4 24.14 14.68 1.21
C GLY A 4 24.81 15.11 -0.12
N VAL A 5 26.13 14.94 -0.25
CA VAL A 5 26.87 15.36 -1.46
C VAL A 5 26.65 14.39 -2.62
N GLY A 6 26.62 13.08 -2.35
CA GLY A 6 26.35 12.08 -3.38
C GLY A 6 24.91 12.13 -3.89
N LEU A 7 23.96 12.44 -3.02
CA LEU A 7 22.55 12.58 -3.38
C LEU A 7 22.28 13.77 -4.31
N CYS A 8 22.87 14.94 -4.07
CA CYS A 8 22.67 16.12 -4.92
C CYS A 8 23.00 15.87 -6.40
N GLY A 9 24.13 15.21 -6.68
CA GLY A 9 24.53 14.89 -8.06
C GLY A 9 23.58 13.89 -8.73
N VAL A 10 23.08 12.90 -7.97
CA VAL A 10 22.08 11.95 -8.45
C VAL A 10 20.75 12.65 -8.78
N PHE A 11 20.36 13.65 -8.00
CA PHE A 11 19.14 14.42 -8.25
C PHE A 11 19.21 15.32 -9.48
N GLU A 12 20.34 15.98 -9.71
CA GLU A 12 20.55 16.74 -10.95
C GLU A 12 20.50 15.81 -12.18
N LEU A 13 21.11 14.62 -12.08
CA LEU A 13 21.01 13.57 -13.11
C LEU A 13 19.57 13.12 -13.37
N ILE A 14 18.74 12.91 -12.34
CA ILE A 14 17.31 12.59 -12.51
C ILE A 14 16.60 13.73 -13.25
N ARG A 15 16.88 14.99 -12.86
CA ARG A 15 16.24 16.16 -13.46
C ARG A 15 16.54 16.27 -14.96
N GLU A 16 17.79 16.04 -15.36
CA GLU A 16 18.22 16.11 -16.76
C GLU A 16 17.81 14.88 -17.57
N SER A 17 17.79 13.68 -16.95
CA SER A 17 17.61 12.41 -17.66
C SER A 17 16.15 11.94 -17.73
N ARG A 18 15.20 12.63 -17.08
CA ARG A 18 13.79 12.16 -16.99
C ARG A 18 13.10 12.00 -18.35
N SER A 19 13.44 12.84 -19.33
CA SER A 19 12.89 12.76 -20.69
C SER A 19 13.66 11.81 -21.60
N ALA A 20 14.97 11.67 -21.39
CA ALA A 20 15.85 10.85 -22.22
C ALA A 20 15.87 9.37 -21.81
N GLN A 21 15.82 9.06 -20.51
CA GLN A 21 15.94 7.71 -19.98
C GLN A 21 15.04 7.49 -18.73
N PRO A 22 13.72 7.33 -18.91
CA PRO A 22 12.77 7.20 -17.79
C PRO A 22 12.98 5.91 -16.98
N ALA A 23 13.45 4.83 -17.61
CA ALA A 23 13.75 3.58 -16.92
C ALA A 23 14.91 3.71 -15.92
N PHE A 24 15.93 4.52 -16.25
CA PHE A 24 17.03 4.82 -15.33
C PHE A 24 16.53 5.63 -14.14
N CYS A 25 15.73 6.67 -14.39
CA CYS A 25 15.15 7.50 -13.33
C CYS A 25 14.28 6.67 -12.36
N LEU A 26 13.51 5.72 -12.88
CA LEU A 26 12.74 4.78 -12.05
C LEU A 26 13.64 3.90 -11.17
N ALA A 27 14.75 3.38 -11.71
CA ALA A 27 15.71 2.59 -10.93
C ALA A 27 16.36 3.43 -9.81
N VAL A 28 16.69 4.69 -10.10
CA VAL A 28 17.24 5.62 -9.10
C VAL A 28 16.20 5.94 -8.02
N LEU A 29 14.94 6.22 -8.39
CA LEU A 29 13.86 6.47 -7.42
C LEU A 29 13.60 5.26 -6.52
N ARG A 30 13.69 4.03 -7.05
CA ARG A 30 13.62 2.81 -6.23
C ARG A 30 14.75 2.72 -5.21
N ALA A 31 15.99 2.93 -5.65
CA ALA A 31 17.15 2.92 -4.75
C ALA A 31 17.06 4.03 -3.70
N LEU A 32 16.60 5.22 -4.09
CA LEU A 32 16.35 6.33 -3.16
C LEU A 32 15.27 5.95 -2.14
N LEU A 33 14.18 5.36 -2.59
CA LEU A 33 13.09 4.92 -1.73
C LEU A 33 13.61 3.93 -0.68
N ASP A 34 14.44 2.96 -1.08
CA ASP A 34 15.05 1.99 -0.16
C ASP A 34 15.93 2.68 0.90
N VAL A 35 16.73 3.67 0.50
CA VAL A 35 17.57 4.46 1.42
C VAL A 35 16.73 5.25 2.41
N LEU A 36 15.67 5.93 1.94
CA LEU A 36 14.78 6.74 2.77
C LEU A 36 13.95 5.87 3.72
N GLN A 37 13.45 4.74 3.24
CA GLN A 37 12.66 3.80 4.03
C GLN A 37 13.47 3.07 5.11
N GLY A 38 14.78 2.90 4.90
CA GLY A 38 15.69 2.37 5.91
C GLY A 38 16.00 3.33 7.06
N GLN A 39 15.55 4.59 7.00
CA GLN A 39 15.77 5.56 8.07
C GLN A 39 14.72 5.44 9.18
N GLN A 40 15.10 5.86 10.39
CA GLN A 40 14.12 6.15 11.43
C GLN A 40 13.39 7.47 11.13
N PRO A 41 12.14 7.66 11.60
CA PRO A 41 11.50 8.97 11.59
C PRO A 41 12.42 10.03 12.21
N GLU A 42 12.50 11.22 11.61
CA GLU A 42 13.45 12.28 11.97
C GLU A 42 14.95 11.94 11.79
N GLY A 43 15.29 10.81 11.15
CA GLY A 43 16.67 10.38 10.93
C GLY A 43 17.51 11.35 10.06
N PHE A 44 16.87 12.18 9.25
CA PHE A 44 17.50 13.20 8.39
C PHE A 44 17.49 14.61 9.03
N ARG A 45 17.15 14.74 10.31
CA ARG A 45 17.10 16.04 11.01
C ARG A 45 18.43 16.80 10.97
N SER A 46 19.55 16.07 10.98
CA SER A 46 20.91 16.64 10.95
C SER A 46 21.44 16.92 9.54
N GLU A 47 20.72 16.52 8.49
CA GLU A 47 21.16 16.81 7.11
C GLU A 47 20.98 18.30 6.80
N PRO A 48 21.81 18.89 5.93
CA PRO A 48 21.69 20.29 5.56
C PRO A 48 20.32 20.59 4.94
N PRO A 49 19.61 21.63 5.38
CA PRO A 49 18.29 21.96 4.86
C PRO A 49 18.32 22.22 3.35
N GLU A 50 19.39 22.82 2.83
CA GLU A 50 19.53 23.15 1.42
C GLU A 50 19.49 21.90 0.53
N VAL A 51 20.03 20.77 1.01
CA VAL A 51 20.01 19.50 0.29
C VAL A 51 18.61 18.91 0.31
N VAL A 52 17.98 18.88 1.49
CA VAL A 52 16.63 18.31 1.67
C VAL A 52 15.58 19.12 0.90
N ASP A 53 15.70 20.44 0.88
CA ASP A 53 14.79 21.34 0.16
C ASP A 53 14.87 21.08 -1.36
N ARG A 54 16.09 20.96 -1.91
CA ARG A 54 16.27 20.59 -3.34
C ARG A 54 15.67 19.22 -3.67
N MET A 55 15.85 18.24 -2.78
CA MET A 55 15.26 16.91 -2.94
C MET A 55 13.74 16.97 -2.92
N PHE A 56 13.18 17.74 -1.99
CA PHE A 56 11.76 17.93 -1.83
C PHE A 56 11.16 18.56 -3.09
N ASP A 57 11.73 19.67 -3.56
CA ASP A 57 11.25 20.39 -4.74
C ASP A 57 11.28 19.52 -6.00
N LEU A 58 12.36 18.74 -6.20
CA LEU A 58 12.46 17.83 -7.33
C LEU A 58 11.45 16.69 -7.27
N LEU A 59 11.28 16.06 -6.10
CA LEU A 59 10.28 14.99 -5.93
C LEU A 59 8.86 15.52 -6.09
N LEU A 60 8.60 16.73 -5.61
CA LEU A 60 7.32 17.41 -5.75
C LEU A 60 7.02 17.73 -7.21
N ASP A 61 8.00 18.24 -7.97
CA ASP A 61 7.86 18.50 -9.40
C ASP A 61 7.55 17.22 -10.18
N ILE A 62 8.25 16.11 -9.89
CA ILE A 62 7.98 14.83 -10.54
C ILE A 62 6.59 14.30 -10.16
N ALA A 63 6.21 14.35 -8.88
CA ALA A 63 4.92 13.88 -8.39
C ALA A 63 3.73 14.71 -8.91
N ALA A 64 3.92 16.03 -9.08
CA ALA A 64 2.89 16.94 -9.57
C ALA A 64 2.88 17.07 -11.10
N SER A 65 3.88 16.55 -11.80
CA SER A 65 3.95 16.63 -13.26
C SER A 65 2.76 15.89 -13.89
N PRO A 66 1.91 16.56 -14.69
CA PRO A 66 0.84 15.88 -15.39
C PRO A 66 1.44 14.90 -16.40
N PRO A 67 0.86 13.69 -16.57
CA PRO A 67 1.25 12.82 -17.68
C PRO A 67 1.08 13.63 -18.97
N PRO A 68 2.01 13.53 -19.94
CA PRO A 68 1.95 14.33 -21.16
C PRO A 68 0.60 14.09 -21.83
N SER A 69 -0.27 15.10 -21.76
CA SER A 69 -1.55 15.15 -22.43
C SER A 69 -1.29 15.25 -23.93
N GLY A 70 -1.16 14.10 -24.58
CA GLY A 70 -1.46 13.97 -26.00
C GLY A 70 -2.88 13.44 -26.13
N ASP A 71 -3.72 14.14 -26.89
CA ASP A 71 -5.02 13.70 -27.41
C ASP A 71 -4.89 12.44 -28.30
N ARG A 72 -4.38 11.34 -27.74
CA ARG A 72 -4.37 10.04 -28.41
C ARG A 72 -4.94 8.97 -27.49
N PRO A 73 -5.87 8.14 -28.00
CA PRO A 73 -6.49 7.10 -27.22
C PRO A 73 -5.40 6.22 -26.63
N GLN A 74 -5.59 5.90 -25.36
CA GLN A 74 -4.80 4.99 -24.54
C GLN A 74 -4.25 3.83 -25.37
N THR A 75 -3.02 3.97 -25.86
CA THR A 75 -2.22 2.81 -26.18
C THR A 75 -1.46 2.50 -24.91
N SER A 76 -1.78 1.36 -24.31
CA SER A 76 -1.05 0.71 -23.25
C SER A 76 0.36 0.33 -23.73
N GLY A 77 1.15 1.31 -24.15
CA GLY A 77 2.53 1.16 -24.53
C GLY A 77 3.42 1.16 -23.28
N LEU A 78 4.56 0.47 -23.36
CA LEU A 78 5.55 0.39 -22.30
C LEU A 78 5.93 1.77 -21.71
N GLY A 79 5.96 2.82 -22.54
CA GLY A 79 6.33 4.18 -22.12
C GLY A 79 5.34 4.83 -21.14
N GLY A 80 4.03 4.64 -21.33
CA GLY A 80 3.01 5.22 -20.44
C GLY A 80 2.93 4.54 -19.07
N GLN A 81 3.26 3.24 -19.02
CA GLN A 81 3.38 2.48 -17.77
C GLN A 81 4.61 2.94 -16.96
N VAL A 82 5.75 3.18 -17.62
CA VAL A 82 6.97 3.65 -16.93
C VAL A 82 6.80 5.06 -16.38
N SER A 83 6.12 5.97 -17.09
CA SER A 83 5.84 7.32 -16.58
C SER A 83 4.92 7.29 -15.35
N SER A 84 3.93 6.40 -15.36
CA SER A 84 3.01 6.18 -14.24
C SER A 84 3.70 5.57 -13.01
N GLN A 85 4.66 4.66 -13.23
CA GLN A 85 5.49 4.16 -12.15
C GLN A 85 6.44 5.23 -11.60
N LEU A 86 6.93 6.13 -12.44
CA LEU A 86 7.81 7.22 -12.01
C LEU A 86 7.12 8.17 -11.03
N THR A 87 5.88 8.59 -11.33
CA THR A 87 5.05 9.42 -10.45
C THR A 87 4.74 8.70 -9.14
N SER A 88 4.33 7.43 -9.21
CA SER A 88 4.07 6.59 -8.03
C SER A 88 5.28 6.47 -7.08
N TYR A 89 6.47 6.18 -7.62
CA TYR A 89 7.69 6.09 -6.79
C TYR A 89 8.19 7.45 -6.31
N ALA A 90 7.99 8.53 -7.07
CA ALA A 90 8.29 9.89 -6.62
C ALA A 90 7.40 10.29 -5.43
N CYS A 91 6.10 9.98 -5.49
CA CYS A 91 5.16 10.17 -4.37
C CYS A 91 5.60 9.40 -3.12
N ALA A 92 5.98 8.12 -3.27
CA ALA A 92 6.48 7.31 -2.17
C ALA A 92 7.80 7.86 -1.59
N CYS A 93 8.72 8.34 -2.43
CA CYS A 93 9.95 8.99 -2.00
C CYS A 93 9.67 10.30 -1.26
N LEU A 94 8.75 11.12 -1.77
CA LEU A 94 8.35 12.40 -1.17
C LEU A 94 7.80 12.18 0.24
N LEU A 95 6.87 11.22 0.39
CA LEU A 95 6.32 10.82 1.69
C LEU A 95 7.40 10.27 2.63
N SER A 96 8.34 9.48 2.12
CA SER A 96 9.44 8.95 2.93
C SER A 96 10.38 10.07 3.39
N LEU A 97 10.68 11.02 2.52
CA LEU A 97 11.57 12.14 2.78
C LEU A 97 11.03 13.06 3.87
N VAL A 98 9.74 13.44 3.81
CA VAL A 98 9.14 14.33 4.81
C VAL A 98 9.09 13.68 6.19
N VAL A 99 8.86 12.37 6.26
CA VAL A 99 8.91 11.60 7.52
C VAL A 99 10.34 11.46 8.05
N ALA A 100 11.30 11.16 7.18
CA ALA A 100 12.71 11.10 7.56
C ALA A 100 13.23 12.47 8.03
N ARG A 101 12.72 13.56 7.45
CA ARG A 101 13.10 14.93 7.84
C ARG A 101 12.44 15.38 9.14
N GLY A 102 11.15 15.08 9.34
CA GLY A 102 10.39 15.51 10.51
C GLY A 102 9.92 16.97 10.47
N ASP A 103 9.94 17.62 9.30
CA ASP A 103 9.45 18.99 9.14
C ASP A 103 7.94 18.96 8.86
N THR A 104 7.14 19.42 9.84
CA THR A 104 5.68 19.42 9.74
C THR A 104 5.18 20.26 8.57
N SER A 105 5.81 21.40 8.28
CA SER A 105 5.40 22.29 7.20
C SER A 105 5.53 21.59 5.85
N LYS A 106 6.66 20.91 5.62
CA LYS A 106 6.89 20.11 4.41
C LYS A 106 6.00 18.87 4.33
N THR A 107 5.73 18.24 5.48
CA THR A 107 4.81 17.11 5.55
C THR A 107 3.42 17.51 5.09
N LEU A 108 2.89 18.62 5.60
CA LEU A 108 1.59 19.15 5.20
C LEU A 108 1.57 19.59 3.73
N CYS A 109 2.66 20.22 3.26
CA CYS A 109 2.79 20.60 1.85
C CYS A 109 2.76 19.39 0.92
N ALA A 110 3.55 18.34 1.20
CA ALA A 110 3.55 17.11 0.42
C ALA A 110 2.17 16.45 0.40
N LEU A 111 1.53 16.32 1.57
CA LEU A 111 0.18 15.74 1.69
C LEU A 111 -0.86 16.57 0.93
N ALA A 112 -0.81 17.90 1.02
CA ALA A 112 -1.72 18.77 0.28
C ALA A 112 -1.55 18.58 -1.22
N SER A 113 -0.30 18.55 -1.73
CA SER A 113 -0.02 18.32 -3.14
C SER A 113 -0.51 16.95 -3.62
N LEU A 114 -0.32 15.89 -2.83
CA LEU A 114 -0.86 14.55 -3.10
C LEU A 114 -2.40 14.54 -3.13
N LEU A 115 -3.07 15.23 -2.20
CA LEU A 115 -4.54 15.28 -2.15
C LEU A 115 -5.15 16.17 -3.24
N MET A 116 -4.43 17.21 -3.67
CA MET A 116 -4.86 18.14 -4.72
C MET A 116 -4.46 17.68 -6.13
N SER A 117 -3.74 16.57 -6.23
CA SER A 117 -3.23 16.04 -7.50
C SER A 117 -4.34 15.41 -8.37
N PRO A 118 -4.14 15.33 -9.70
CA PRO A 118 -5.20 14.90 -10.64
C PRO A 118 -5.59 13.43 -10.49
N LYS A 119 -6.80 13.10 -10.98
CA LYS A 119 -7.43 11.76 -10.94
C LYS A 119 -6.55 10.60 -11.43
N SER A 120 -5.48 10.87 -12.19
CA SER A 120 -4.50 9.87 -12.61
C SER A 120 -3.83 9.16 -11.42
N LEU A 121 -3.53 9.88 -10.34
CA LEU A 121 -2.94 9.28 -9.12
C LEU A 121 -3.95 8.42 -8.33
N VAL A 122 -5.25 8.53 -8.60
CA VAL A 122 -6.29 7.67 -8.00
C VAL A 122 -6.27 6.27 -8.63
N ALA A 123 -5.76 6.14 -9.85
CA ALA A 123 -5.62 4.86 -10.54
C ALA A 123 -4.23 4.21 -10.33
N GLU A 124 -3.28 4.93 -9.74
CA GLU A 124 -1.91 4.46 -9.51
C GLU A 124 -1.75 3.84 -8.12
N GLU A 125 -1.17 2.64 -8.07
CA GLU A 125 -0.77 2.02 -6.80
C GLU A 125 0.51 2.69 -6.30
N ILE A 126 0.39 3.59 -5.32
CA ILE A 126 1.54 4.18 -4.63
C ILE A 126 2.05 3.16 -3.60
N PRO A 127 3.33 2.72 -3.68
CA PRO A 127 3.87 1.78 -2.70
C PRO A 127 3.90 2.44 -1.33
N MET A 128 3.29 1.80 -0.34
CA MET A 128 3.22 2.33 1.03
C MET A 128 4.62 2.37 1.66
N PRO A 129 5.15 3.56 2.00
CA PRO A 129 6.46 3.65 2.62
C PRO A 129 6.52 3.02 4.00
N SER A 130 7.48 2.11 4.23
CA SER A 130 7.65 1.46 5.53
C SER A 130 8.00 2.44 6.65
N ILE A 131 8.71 3.54 6.35
CA ILE A 131 8.99 4.61 7.32
C ILE A 131 7.71 5.32 7.81
N LEU A 132 6.68 5.46 6.96
CA LEU A 132 5.37 5.97 7.38
C LEU A 132 4.69 5.00 8.36
N ILE A 133 4.80 3.70 8.13
CA ILE A 133 4.30 2.67 9.05
C ILE A 133 5.05 2.77 10.40
N ALA A 134 6.36 2.99 10.38
CA ALA A 134 7.17 3.19 11.58
C ALA A 134 6.74 4.45 12.35
N LEU A 135 6.51 5.56 11.66
CA LEU A 135 5.96 6.78 12.25
C LEU A 135 4.58 6.53 12.87
N GLN A 136 3.67 5.89 12.13
CA GLN A 136 2.33 5.56 12.61
C GLN A 136 2.37 4.72 13.89
N LYS A 137 3.22 3.69 13.92
CA LYS A 137 3.42 2.83 15.10
C LYS A 137 3.97 3.64 16.27
N SER A 138 4.90 4.57 16.03
CA SER A 138 5.51 5.42 17.06
C SER A 138 4.48 6.39 17.66
N VAL A 139 3.70 7.08 16.82
CA VAL A 139 2.61 7.96 17.28
C VAL A 139 1.58 7.18 18.09
N GLN A 140 1.20 5.99 17.64
CA GLN A 140 0.27 5.14 18.36
C GLN A 140 0.82 4.65 19.70
N ALA A 141 2.12 4.35 19.79
CA ALA A 141 2.76 4.00 21.05
C ALA A 141 2.67 5.17 22.05
N VAL A 142 3.00 6.38 21.60
CA VAL A 142 2.92 7.61 22.41
C VAL A 142 1.50 7.87 22.89
N LEU A 143 0.49 7.76 22.01
CA LEU A 143 -0.92 7.93 22.37
C LEU A 143 -1.40 6.92 23.43
N LEU A 144 -0.78 5.75 23.48
CA LEU A 144 -1.06 4.71 24.48
C LEU A 144 -0.23 4.86 25.76
N GLY A 145 0.64 5.87 25.85
CA GLY A 145 1.59 6.05 26.96
C GLY A 145 2.64 4.94 27.04
N LYS A 146 2.95 4.28 25.91
CA LYS A 146 3.90 3.16 25.82
C LYS A 146 5.08 3.53 24.95
N THR A 147 6.25 2.95 25.23
CA THR A 147 7.47 3.13 24.42
C THR A 147 7.39 2.38 23.08
N GLN A 148 6.62 1.28 23.02
CA GLN A 148 6.43 0.47 21.83
C GLN A 148 4.94 0.12 21.70
N ARG A 149 4.43 0.12 20.47
CA ARG A 149 3.07 -0.37 20.21
C ARG A 149 3.05 -1.88 20.49
N PRO A 150 2.12 -2.39 21.32
CA PRO A 150 1.97 -3.82 21.49
C PRO A 150 1.61 -4.45 20.14
N ASP A 151 2.44 -5.38 19.67
CA ASP A 151 2.21 -6.10 18.43
C ASP A 151 1.08 -7.11 18.62
N TRP A 152 0.16 -7.17 17.67
CA TRP A 152 -0.95 -8.12 17.70
C TRP A 152 -0.45 -9.57 17.66
N LEU A 153 0.73 -9.81 17.07
CA LEU A 153 1.34 -11.13 17.02
C LEU A 153 1.78 -11.62 18.41
N THR A 154 2.20 -10.70 19.29
CA THR A 154 2.66 -11.04 20.66
C THR A 154 1.58 -10.88 21.71
N HIS A 155 0.66 -9.92 21.54
CA HIS A 155 -0.33 -9.54 22.55
C HIS A 155 -1.78 -9.81 22.13
N GLY A 156 -1.99 -10.35 20.92
CA GLY A 156 -3.30 -10.59 20.35
C GLY A 156 -4.02 -9.32 19.89
N ILE A 157 -5.21 -9.52 19.32
CA ILE A 157 -6.10 -8.42 18.94
C ILE A 157 -7.00 -8.10 20.15
N PRO A 158 -7.01 -6.86 20.67
CA PRO A 158 -7.85 -6.52 21.81
C PRO A 158 -9.33 -6.62 21.42
N LYS A 159 -10.18 -7.08 22.35
CA LYS A 159 -11.63 -7.22 22.09
C LYS A 159 -12.30 -5.89 21.71
N THR A 160 -11.73 -4.77 22.15
CA THR A 160 -12.17 -3.41 21.81
C THR A 160 -11.82 -2.99 20.37
N ALA A 161 -10.90 -3.68 19.68
CA ALA A 161 -10.60 -3.44 18.26
C ALA A 161 -11.63 -4.07 17.30
N ARG A 162 -12.77 -4.56 17.81
CA ARG A 162 -13.87 -5.07 17.01
C ARG A 162 -14.54 -3.91 16.26
N CYS A 163 -14.11 -3.67 15.01
CA CYS A 163 -14.70 -2.64 14.15
C CYS A 163 -16.11 -3.00 13.66
N GLY A 164 -16.48 -4.29 13.66
CA GLY A 164 -17.81 -4.72 13.25
C GLY A 164 -18.00 -6.22 13.45
N VAL A 165 -19.26 -6.63 13.52
CA VAL A 165 -19.64 -8.05 13.46
C VAL A 165 -20.79 -8.21 12.50
N PHE A 166 -20.76 -9.35 11.84
CA PHE A 166 -21.81 -9.77 10.94
C PHE A 166 -22.01 -11.27 11.09
N GLN A 167 -23.26 -11.70 10.92
CA GLN A 167 -23.64 -13.09 11.03
C GLN A 167 -23.64 -13.71 9.64
N LEU A 168 -22.92 -14.82 9.50
CA LEU A 168 -22.92 -15.61 8.29
C LEU A 168 -24.01 -16.68 8.39
N GLN A 169 -24.91 -16.70 7.40
CA GLN A 169 -25.87 -17.79 7.25
C GLN A 169 -25.18 -18.98 6.59
N LEU A 170 -24.41 -19.73 7.37
CA LEU A 170 -23.81 -20.98 6.93
C LEU A 170 -24.70 -22.15 7.40
N PRO A 171 -24.77 -23.26 6.64
CA PRO A 171 -25.47 -24.46 7.08
C PRO A 171 -25.02 -24.87 8.48
N LYS A 172 -25.98 -25.12 9.37
CA LYS A 172 -25.73 -25.62 10.73
C LYS A 172 -25.20 -27.04 10.66
N THR A 173 -23.90 -27.18 10.46
CA THR A 173 -23.21 -28.46 10.68
C THR A 173 -22.65 -28.51 12.09
N SER A 174 -22.39 -29.72 12.59
CA SER A 174 -21.82 -29.97 13.92
C SER A 174 -20.56 -29.13 14.17
N SER A 175 -20.32 -28.80 15.43
CA SER A 175 -19.17 -28.01 15.90
C SER A 175 -17.84 -28.60 15.41
N GLY A 176 -17.29 -28.02 14.35
CA GLY A 176 -16.00 -28.41 13.77
C GLY A 176 -15.06 -27.21 13.75
N GLN A 177 -13.75 -27.49 13.78
CA GLN A 177 -12.72 -26.46 13.63
C GLN A 177 -12.95 -25.66 12.34
N CYS A 178 -12.88 -24.35 12.49
CA CYS A 178 -13.06 -23.38 11.40
C CYS A 178 -11.75 -22.62 11.27
N SER A 179 -11.17 -22.59 10.07
CA SER A 179 -10.02 -21.73 9.79
C SER A 179 -10.46 -20.57 8.92
N VAL A 180 -9.87 -19.41 9.20
CA VAL A 180 -10.18 -18.16 8.50
C VAL A 180 -8.88 -17.59 7.96
N ALA A 181 -8.89 -17.16 6.71
CA ALA A 181 -7.81 -16.43 6.06
C ALA A 181 -8.38 -15.21 5.33
N SER A 182 -7.53 -14.24 4.99
CA SER A 182 -7.89 -13.04 4.24
C SER A 182 -6.83 -12.79 3.18
N ASP A 183 -7.23 -12.40 1.98
CA ASP A 183 -6.33 -11.87 0.94
C ASP A 183 -6.28 -10.33 0.94
N GLY A 184 -6.88 -9.69 1.93
CA GLY A 184 -7.01 -8.23 2.03
C GLY A 184 -8.25 -7.65 1.34
N LYS A 185 -8.92 -8.41 0.47
CA LYS A 185 -10.19 -8.00 -0.18
C LYS A 185 -11.36 -8.88 0.25
N TYR A 186 -11.17 -10.19 0.28
CA TYR A 186 -12.14 -11.21 0.67
C TYR A 186 -11.69 -11.98 1.90
N LEU A 187 -12.66 -12.49 2.65
CA LEU A 187 -12.44 -13.44 3.73
C LEU A 187 -12.71 -14.85 3.22
N TYR A 188 -11.80 -15.77 3.54
CA TYR A 188 -11.90 -17.18 3.21
C TYR A 188 -12.14 -17.97 4.47
N LEU A 189 -13.22 -18.74 4.50
CA LEU A 189 -13.60 -19.56 5.64
C LEU A 189 -13.59 -21.02 5.23
N PHE A 190 -12.68 -21.82 5.79
CA PHE A 190 -12.62 -23.25 5.54
C PHE A 190 -13.23 -24.01 6.71
N ARG A 191 -14.25 -24.81 6.39
CA ARG A 191 -15.00 -25.61 7.36
C ARG A 191 -15.38 -26.95 6.74
N GLN A 192 -14.99 -28.05 7.40
CA GLN A 192 -15.40 -29.43 7.03
C GLN A 192 -15.16 -29.77 5.55
N GLY A 193 -14.03 -29.35 4.98
CA GLY A 193 -13.72 -29.60 3.57
C GLY A 193 -14.29 -28.55 2.61
N THR A 194 -15.10 -27.61 3.08
CA THR A 194 -15.67 -26.55 2.24
C THR A 194 -14.98 -25.22 2.49
N LEU A 195 -14.50 -24.58 1.43
CA LEU A 195 -13.92 -23.24 1.42
C LEU A 195 -14.98 -22.23 0.93
N HIS A 196 -15.39 -21.34 1.81
CA HIS A 196 -16.32 -20.25 1.51
C HIS A 196 -15.57 -18.95 1.26
N LYS A 197 -15.91 -18.24 0.18
CA LYS A 197 -15.42 -16.90 -0.12
C LYS A 197 -16.48 -15.86 0.26
N LEU A 198 -16.10 -14.95 1.15
CA LEU A 198 -16.99 -14.02 1.83
C LEU A 198 -16.58 -12.56 1.60
N GLY A 199 -17.57 -11.68 1.40
CA GLY A 199 -17.38 -10.23 1.41
C GLY A 199 -17.57 -9.64 2.81
N SER A 200 -16.64 -8.77 3.22
CA SER A 200 -16.68 -8.10 4.53
C SER A 200 -17.46 -6.79 4.53
N GLY A 201 -17.78 -6.23 3.36
CA GLY A 201 -18.25 -4.85 3.22
C GLY A 201 -17.14 -3.84 2.91
N PHE A 202 -15.87 -4.27 2.98
CA PHE A 202 -14.70 -3.43 2.73
C PHE A 202 -14.16 -3.67 1.31
N GLY A 203 -13.48 -2.68 0.72
CA GLY A 203 -12.87 -2.81 -0.61
C GLY A 203 -13.86 -3.10 -1.76
N GLY A 204 -15.08 -2.56 -1.65
CA GLY A 204 -16.16 -2.76 -2.64
C GLY A 204 -16.84 -4.14 -2.57
N THR A 205 -16.56 -4.95 -1.55
CA THR A 205 -17.24 -6.24 -1.35
C THR A 205 -18.59 -6.06 -0.67
N VAL A 206 -19.57 -6.90 -1.01
CA VAL A 206 -20.90 -6.88 -0.35
C VAL A 206 -20.80 -7.57 1.00
N LYS A 207 -21.17 -6.86 2.06
CA LYS A 207 -21.25 -7.41 3.42
C LYS A 207 -22.30 -8.53 3.46
N ASN A 208 -21.94 -9.68 4.05
CA ASN A 208 -22.77 -10.90 4.13
C ASN A 208 -22.97 -11.66 2.81
N GLY A 209 -22.30 -11.28 1.72
CA GLY A 209 -22.32 -12.07 0.50
C GLY A 209 -21.39 -13.29 0.61
N CYS A 210 -21.97 -14.49 0.65
CA CYS A 210 -21.27 -15.69 0.19
C CYS A 210 -21.25 -15.64 -1.33
N PHE A 211 -20.08 -15.44 -1.94
CA PHE A 211 -19.97 -15.39 -3.39
C PHE A 211 -19.82 -16.80 -3.97
N ASN A 212 -18.88 -17.57 -3.43
CA ASN A 212 -18.53 -18.89 -3.93
C ASN A 212 -18.28 -19.85 -2.76
N SER A 213 -18.64 -21.11 -2.95
CA SER A 213 -18.33 -22.21 -2.04
C SER A 213 -17.62 -23.31 -2.81
N LEU A 214 -16.46 -23.74 -2.32
CA LEU A 214 -15.65 -24.83 -2.90
C LEU A 214 -15.64 -26.02 -1.95
N THR A 215 -16.30 -27.12 -2.31
CA THR A 215 -16.37 -28.31 -1.45
C THR A 215 -15.38 -29.36 -1.91
N ALA A 216 -14.45 -29.74 -1.03
CA ALA A 216 -13.58 -30.90 -1.23
C ALA A 216 -14.39 -32.18 -1.03
N THR A 217 -14.42 -33.03 -2.06
CA THR A 217 -14.88 -34.40 -1.95
C THR A 217 -13.67 -35.33 -2.02
N ARG A 218 -13.62 -36.30 -1.10
CA ARG A 218 -12.57 -37.32 -1.07
C ARG A 218 -13.09 -38.52 -1.85
N GLN A 219 -12.47 -38.82 -2.99
CA GLN A 219 -12.76 -40.08 -3.70
C GLN A 219 -12.11 -41.26 -2.97
N PRO A 220 -12.64 -42.48 -3.14
CA PRO A 220 -12.06 -43.71 -2.58
C PRO A 220 -10.61 -43.96 -3.04
N ASP A 221 -10.18 -43.31 -4.11
CA ASP A 221 -8.85 -43.45 -4.73
C ASP A 221 -7.84 -42.38 -4.28
N SER A 222 -7.92 -41.93 -3.02
CA SER A 222 -7.01 -40.94 -2.38
C SER A 222 -6.97 -39.52 -2.97
N LYS A 223 -7.64 -39.25 -4.10
CA LYS A 223 -7.61 -37.95 -4.79
C LYS A 223 -8.67 -36.99 -4.22
N ILE A 224 -8.25 -35.78 -3.86
CA ILE A 224 -9.14 -34.70 -3.41
C ILE A 224 -9.63 -33.95 -4.65
N ARG A 225 -10.95 -33.81 -4.81
CA ARG A 225 -11.57 -33.04 -5.89
C ARG A 225 -12.37 -31.87 -5.34
N TRP A 226 -12.23 -30.69 -5.92
CA TRP A 226 -12.95 -29.49 -5.51
C TRP A 226 -14.18 -29.28 -6.40
N LEU A 227 -15.36 -29.15 -5.79
CA LEU A 227 -16.62 -28.85 -6.47
C LEU A 227 -16.98 -27.38 -6.28
N TYR A 228 -17.30 -26.69 -7.37
CA TYR A 228 -17.73 -25.29 -7.35
C TYR A 228 -19.25 -25.20 -7.11
N GLY A 229 -19.65 -24.60 -6.00
CA GLY A 229 -21.01 -24.17 -5.74
C GLY A 229 -21.12 -22.65 -5.87
N LEU A 230 -21.89 -22.19 -6.85
CA LEU A 230 -22.34 -20.80 -6.96
C LEU A 230 -23.54 -20.63 -6.02
N SER A 231 -23.40 -19.83 -4.96
CA SER A 231 -24.55 -19.36 -4.20
C SER A 231 -25.15 -18.17 -4.96
N SER A 232 -26.36 -18.36 -5.50
CA SER A 232 -27.15 -17.30 -6.10
C SER A 232 -27.43 -16.20 -5.06
N LEU A 233 -26.88 -15.01 -5.27
CA LEU A 233 -27.38 -13.81 -4.60
C LEU A 233 -28.76 -13.46 -5.18
N PRO A 234 -29.76 -13.10 -4.36
CA PRO A 234 -30.91 -12.38 -4.86
C PRO A 234 -30.43 -11.03 -5.38
N LEU A 235 -30.78 -10.74 -6.64
CA LEU A 235 -30.63 -9.40 -7.24
C LEU A 235 -31.42 -8.41 -6.38
N LEU A 236 -30.74 -7.37 -5.92
CA LEU A 236 -31.34 -6.17 -5.33
C LEU A 236 -30.78 -4.97 -6.10
#